data_AF-A0AAV3VQQ1-F1
#
_entry.id   AF-A0AAV3VQQ1-F1
#
_cell.length_a   1.000
_cell.length_b   1.000
_cell.length_c   1.000
_cell.angle_alpha   90.00
_cell.angle_beta   90.00
_cell.angle_gamma   90.00
#
_symmetry.space_group_name_H-M   'P 1'
#
loop_
_entity.id
_entity.type
_entity.pdbx_description
1 polymer ?
#
loop_
_entity_poly.entity_id
_entity_poly.type
_entity_poly.pdbx_seq_one_letter_code
_entity_poly.pdbx_strand_id
1 'polypeptide(L)'
;MLGKGGNIKDLYMGTLTFLYIAMVAVTFAVINAFFTSHYVFRWRTAMNEYYTQHWEKLRHIEGASQRVQEDTMRFATILEDLGVELIKAVMVLVAFLPILFELSKHVPELPIVGEVKHSLVWASIIWAIFGTVLLMVVGSKLPGLEFNNQKVEAAYRKELVYGEDHADRAQPATLVELFSRVRKNYFRLYFHYAYFNLVATWYRQLDILYSLVVLFPAIAAGKMTLGLINQIGNVFDKVRESFQYLILSWKTIIELLSIYKRLKAFESTLDD
;
A
#
# COMPACT_ATOMS: atom_id res chain seq x y z
N MET A 1 -15.58 -30.69 -31.50
CA MET A 1 -16.95 -30.93 -31.01
C MET A 1 -16.88 -31.03 -29.49
N LEU A 2 -17.39 -30.03 -28.77
CA LEU A 2 -17.43 -30.05 -27.30
C LEU A 2 -18.48 -31.09 -26.88
N GLY A 3 -18.01 -32.32 -26.60
CA GLY A 3 -18.86 -33.43 -26.22
C GLY A 3 -19.61 -33.13 -24.93
N LYS A 4 -20.94 -33.33 -24.97
CA LYS A 4 -21.93 -33.35 -23.88
C LYS A 4 -21.74 -32.27 -22.81
N GLY A 5 -22.69 -31.32 -22.75
CA GLY A 5 -22.78 -30.37 -21.63
C GLY A 5 -22.68 -31.08 -20.28
N GLY A 6 -22.02 -30.42 -19.32
CA GLY A 6 -21.77 -30.98 -17.98
C GLY A 6 -23.06 -31.23 -17.18
N ASN A 7 -22.92 -31.88 -16.02
CA ASN A 7 -24.04 -32.22 -15.15
C ASN A 7 -24.41 -31.06 -14.23
N ILE A 8 -25.69 -30.68 -14.22
CA ILE A 8 -26.20 -29.59 -13.36
C ILE A 8 -25.99 -29.87 -11.87
N LYS A 9 -25.97 -31.15 -11.46
CA LYS A 9 -25.71 -31.54 -10.07
C LYS A 9 -24.29 -31.18 -9.62
N ASP A 10 -23.31 -31.33 -10.51
CA ASP A 10 -21.91 -30.99 -10.20
C ASP A 10 -21.75 -29.47 -10.03
N LEU A 11 -22.49 -28.69 -10.81
CA LEU A 11 -22.53 -27.22 -10.67
C LEU A 11 -23.13 -26.79 -9.32
N TYR A 12 -24.25 -27.39 -8.91
CA TYR A 12 -24.85 -27.11 -7.60
C TYR A 12 -23.93 -27.54 -6.46
N MET A 13 -23.31 -28.71 -6.57
CA MET A 13 -22.40 -29.22 -5.54
C MET A 13 -21.15 -28.33 -5.41
N GLY A 14 -20.55 -27.92 -6.53
CA GLY A 14 -19.44 -26.96 -6.53
C GLY A 14 -19.82 -25.62 -5.92
N THR A 15 -21.05 -25.13 -6.18
CA THR A 15 -21.58 -23.92 -5.56
C THR A 15 -21.73 -24.07 -4.04
N LEU A 16 -22.21 -25.22 -3.56
CA LEU A 16 -22.31 -25.51 -2.13
C LEU A 16 -20.94 -25.63 -1.46
N THR A 17 -19.96 -26.26 -2.11
CA THR A 17 -18.58 -26.30 -1.61
C THR A 17 -17.98 -24.90 -1.50
N PHE A 18 -18.16 -24.07 -2.53
CA PHE A 18 -17.74 -22.67 -2.48
C PHE A 18 -18.43 -21.91 -1.35
N LEU A 19 -19.75 -22.05 -1.21
CA LEU A 19 -20.53 -21.39 -0.16
C LEU A 19 -20.01 -21.79 1.22
N TYR A 20 -19.76 -23.08 1.46
CA TYR A 20 -19.20 -23.55 2.73
C TYR A 20 -17.85 -22.89 3.04
N ILE A 21 -16.91 -22.90 2.08
CA ILE A 21 -15.60 -22.27 2.25
C ILE A 21 -15.75 -20.77 2.50
N ALA A 22 -16.60 -20.09 1.73
CA ALA A 22 -16.84 -18.65 1.86
C ALA A 22 -17.43 -18.29 3.23
N MET A 23 -18.41 -19.05 3.73
CA MET A 23 -19.03 -18.80 5.03
C MET A 23 -18.03 -18.97 6.19
N VAL A 24 -17.19 -20.01 6.12
CA VAL A 24 -16.10 -20.21 7.09
C VAL A 24 -15.12 -19.03 7.01
N ALA A 25 -14.66 -18.67 5.81
CA ALA A 25 -13.72 -17.56 5.61
C ALA A 25 -14.28 -16.21 6.12
N VAL A 26 -15.53 -15.88 5.83
CA VAL A 26 -16.19 -14.66 6.31
C VAL A 26 -16.29 -14.65 7.83
N THR A 27 -16.66 -15.78 8.44
CA THR A 27 -16.76 -15.90 9.90
C THR A 27 -15.40 -15.63 10.56
N PHE A 28 -14.34 -16.29 10.08
CA PHE A 28 -12.99 -16.05 10.58
C PHE A 28 -12.51 -14.63 10.33
N ALA A 29 -12.83 -14.03 9.16
CA ALA A 29 -12.45 -12.66 8.85
C ALA A 29 -13.08 -11.65 9.82
N VAL A 30 -14.36 -11.81 10.17
CA VAL A 30 -15.06 -10.95 11.14
C VAL A 30 -14.46 -11.10 12.54
N ILE A 31 -14.20 -12.34 12.98
CA ILE A 31 -13.56 -12.61 14.29
C ILE A 31 -12.16 -11.98 14.33
N ASN A 32 -11.37 -12.17 13.28
CA ASN A 32 -10.03 -11.59 13.19
C ASN A 32 -10.09 -10.05 13.25
N ALA A 33 -10.98 -9.42 12.47
CA ALA A 33 -11.16 -7.97 12.48
C ALA A 33 -11.54 -7.42 13.86
N PHE A 34 -12.38 -8.16 14.61
CA PHE A 34 -12.72 -7.80 15.99
C PHE A 34 -11.47 -7.79 16.88
N PHE A 35 -10.68 -8.87 16.89
CA PHE A 35 -9.46 -8.94 17.71
C PHE A 35 -8.43 -7.90 17.30
N THR A 36 -8.19 -7.74 16.00
CA THR A 36 -7.31 -6.72 15.44
C THR A 36 -7.69 -5.32 15.95
N SER A 37 -8.97 -4.95 15.86
CA SER A 37 -9.46 -3.65 16.33
C SER A 37 -9.20 -3.43 17.84
N HIS A 38 -9.36 -4.49 18.64
CA HIS A 38 -9.05 -4.43 20.08
C HIS A 38 -7.56 -4.27 20.34
N TYR A 39 -6.70 -4.95 19.60
CA TYR A 39 -5.25 -4.81 19.74
C TYR A 39 -4.77 -3.41 19.34
N VAL A 40 -5.29 -2.86 18.24
CA VAL A 40 -5.00 -1.47 17.82
C VAL A 40 -5.41 -0.48 18.91
N PHE A 41 -6.60 -0.66 19.49
CA PHE A 41 -7.04 0.21 20.58
C PHE A 41 -6.16 0.06 21.83
N ARG A 42 -5.78 -1.17 22.22
CA ARG A 42 -4.86 -1.41 23.34
C ARG A 42 -3.49 -0.75 23.13
N TRP A 43 -2.95 -0.82 21.92
CA TRP A 43 -1.70 -0.13 21.58
C TRP A 43 -1.88 1.38 21.73
N ARG A 44 -2.93 1.94 21.13
CA ARG A 44 -3.23 3.38 21.24
C ARG A 44 -3.36 3.82 22.70
N THR A 45 -4.04 3.05 23.54
CA THR A 45 -4.18 3.32 24.97
C THR A 45 -2.82 3.34 25.66
N ALA A 46 -1.96 2.36 25.41
CA ALA A 46 -0.61 2.33 26.00
C ALA A 46 0.24 3.55 25.60
N MET A 47 0.19 3.98 24.33
CA MET A 47 0.89 5.20 23.90
C MET A 47 0.32 6.45 24.56
N ASN A 48 -1.01 6.57 24.63
CA ASN A 48 -1.68 7.71 25.24
C ASN A 48 -1.39 7.79 26.76
N GLU A 49 -1.41 6.67 27.47
CA GLU A 49 -1.05 6.60 28.89
C GLU A 49 0.42 6.99 29.11
N TYR A 50 1.33 6.50 28.27
CA TYR A 50 2.74 6.86 28.36
C TYR A 50 2.98 8.36 28.16
N TYR A 51 2.38 8.98 27.14
CA TYR A 51 2.55 10.41 26.90
C TYR A 51 1.83 11.29 27.93
N THR A 52 0.68 10.86 28.45
CA THR A 52 -0.03 11.62 29.49
C THR A 52 0.71 11.57 30.83
N GLN A 53 1.40 10.49 31.16
CA GLN A 53 2.30 10.42 32.32
C GLN A 53 3.46 11.41 32.24
N HIS A 54 3.96 11.70 31.03
CA HIS A 54 5.05 12.65 30.80
C HIS A 54 4.56 14.04 30.36
N TRP A 55 3.28 14.35 30.57
CA TRP A 55 2.64 15.54 30.03
C TRP A 55 3.30 16.85 30.46
N GLU A 56 3.81 16.95 31.69
CA GLU A 56 4.48 18.16 32.16
C GLU A 56 5.73 18.52 31.33
N LYS A 57 6.47 17.52 30.82
CA LYS A 57 7.59 17.76 29.91
C LYS A 57 7.10 18.07 28.49
N LEU A 58 6.06 17.36 28.04
CA LEU A 58 5.61 17.37 26.63
C LEU A 58 4.71 18.56 26.27
N ARG A 59 3.96 19.12 27.21
CA ARG A 59 2.97 20.21 26.99
C ARG A 59 3.56 21.49 26.38
N HIS A 60 4.87 21.67 26.49
CA HIS A 60 5.59 22.84 25.97
C HIS A 60 5.90 22.72 24.48
N ILE A 61 5.68 21.54 23.88
CA ILE A 61 5.92 21.30 22.46
C ILE A 61 4.69 21.77 21.66
N GLU A 62 4.93 22.56 20.62
CA GLU A 62 3.86 23.01 19.72
C GLU A 62 3.12 21.81 19.10
N GLY A 63 1.81 21.78 19.30
CA GLY A 63 0.94 20.71 18.83
C GLY A 63 1.02 19.41 19.65
N ALA A 64 1.51 19.43 20.90
CA ALA A 64 1.62 18.25 21.75
C ALA A 64 0.31 17.46 21.89
N SER A 65 -0.82 18.14 22.11
CA SER A 65 -2.15 17.51 22.20
C SER A 65 -2.54 16.79 20.90
N GLN A 66 -2.26 17.43 19.75
CA GLN A 66 -2.51 16.84 18.44
C GLN A 66 -1.66 15.58 18.21
N ARG A 67 -0.38 15.60 18.59
CA ARG A 67 0.49 14.42 18.46
C ARG A 67 0.00 13.25 19.33
N VAL A 68 -0.33 13.54 20.58
CA VAL A 68 -0.84 12.50 21.51
C VAL A 68 -2.16 11.92 21.02
N GLN A 69 -3.05 12.71 20.42
CA GLN A 69 -4.36 12.24 19.97
C GLN A 69 -4.36 11.63 18.57
N GLU A 70 -3.89 12.39 17.56
CA GLU A 70 -4.01 12.05 16.15
C GLU A 70 -2.86 11.16 15.68
N ASP A 71 -1.61 11.53 16.01
CA ASP A 71 -0.44 10.79 15.52
C ASP A 71 -0.38 9.39 16.14
N THR A 72 -0.72 9.20 17.41
CA THR A 72 -0.78 7.87 18.04
C THR A 72 -1.83 6.97 17.41
N MET A 73 -3.03 7.51 17.15
CA MET A 73 -4.11 6.79 16.51
C MET A 73 -3.70 6.34 15.10
N ARG A 74 -3.22 7.28 14.28
CA ARG A 74 -2.79 6.97 12.91
C ARG A 74 -1.61 6.01 12.89
N PHE A 75 -0.65 6.17 13.80
CA PHE A 75 0.49 5.25 13.92
C PHE A 75 0.03 3.82 14.18
N ALA A 76 -0.83 3.62 15.19
CA ALA A 76 -1.32 2.30 15.56
C ALA A 76 -2.12 1.64 14.43
N THR A 77 -3.03 2.39 13.78
CA THR A 77 -3.83 1.90 12.65
C THR A 77 -2.97 1.53 11.46
N ILE A 78 -2.09 2.44 11.00
CA ILE A 78 -1.28 2.21 9.81
C ILE A 78 -0.29 1.05 10.01
N LEU A 79 0.32 0.97 11.19
CA LEU A 79 1.25 -0.11 11.50
C LEU A 79 0.56 -1.47 11.51
N GLU A 80 -0.66 -1.53 12.03
CA GLU A 80 -1.49 -2.74 11.98
C GLU A 80 -1.89 -3.10 10.56
N ASP A 81 -2.45 -2.17 9.78
CA ASP A 81 -2.85 -2.39 8.39
C ASP A 81 -1.69 -2.98 7.56
N LEU A 82 -0.50 -2.36 7.66
CA LEU A 82 0.71 -2.83 6.99
C LEU A 82 1.15 -4.20 7.50
N GLY A 83 1.14 -4.42 8.82
CA GLY A 83 1.53 -5.69 9.42
C GLY A 83 0.62 -6.85 9.00
N VAL A 84 -0.70 -6.65 9.03
CA VAL A 84 -1.69 -7.66 8.65
C VAL A 84 -1.61 -7.98 7.16
N GLU A 85 -1.54 -6.97 6.29
CA GLU A 85 -1.42 -7.21 4.84
C GLU A 85 -0.08 -7.86 4.47
N LEU A 86 1.02 -7.55 5.18
CA LEU A 86 2.30 -8.24 4.98
C LEU A 86 2.20 -9.73 5.33
N ILE A 87 1.65 -10.07 6.51
CA ILE A 87 1.48 -11.46 6.93
C ILE A 87 0.60 -12.20 5.93
N LYS A 88 -0.52 -11.58 5.52
CA LYS A 88 -1.43 -12.14 4.52
C LYS A 88 -0.74 -12.38 3.18
N ALA A 89 0.05 -11.44 2.67
CA ALA A 89 0.83 -11.61 1.43
C ALA A 89 1.80 -12.80 1.54
N VAL A 90 2.51 -12.94 2.67
CA VAL A 90 3.39 -14.08 2.92
C VAL A 90 2.62 -15.40 2.97
N MET A 91 1.49 -15.46 3.68
CA MET A 91 0.65 -16.65 3.75
C MET A 91 0.10 -17.05 2.37
N VAL A 92 -0.32 -16.08 1.56
CA VAL A 92 -0.77 -16.32 0.18
C VAL A 92 0.38 -16.88 -0.66
N LEU A 93 1.60 -16.35 -0.56
CA LEU A 93 2.75 -16.92 -1.24
C LEU A 93 3.00 -18.36 -0.82
N VAL A 94 3.00 -18.67 0.48
CA VAL A 94 3.17 -20.04 0.98
C VAL A 94 2.12 -20.99 0.42
N ALA A 95 0.85 -20.56 0.33
CA ALA A 95 -0.25 -21.38 -0.16
C ALA A 95 -0.29 -21.53 -1.70
N PHE A 96 -0.06 -20.44 -2.43
CA PHE A 96 -0.28 -20.39 -3.88
C PHE A 96 0.98 -20.60 -4.71
N LEU A 97 2.19 -20.37 -4.17
CA LEU A 97 3.42 -20.58 -4.92
C LEU A 97 3.63 -22.05 -5.33
N PRO A 98 3.37 -23.07 -4.47
CA PRO A 98 3.45 -24.47 -4.89
C PRO A 98 2.43 -24.82 -5.97
N ILE A 99 1.21 -24.27 -5.87
CA ILE A 99 0.16 -24.46 -6.86
C ILE A 99 0.57 -23.84 -8.19
N LEU A 100 1.13 -22.63 -8.18
CA LEU A 100 1.62 -21.95 -9.38
C LEU A 100 2.77 -22.73 -10.03
N PHE A 101 3.65 -23.31 -9.22
CA PHE A 101 4.77 -24.11 -9.69
C PHE A 101 4.31 -25.34 -10.48
N GLU A 102 3.27 -26.02 -9.98
CA GLU A 102 2.66 -27.17 -10.67
C GLU A 102 1.91 -26.74 -11.93
N LEU A 103 1.10 -25.68 -11.83
CA LEU A 103 0.33 -25.17 -12.96
C LEU A 103 1.20 -24.62 -14.08
N SER A 104 2.40 -24.11 -13.78
CA SER A 104 3.38 -23.63 -14.76
C SER A 104 3.76 -24.67 -15.80
N LYS A 105 3.60 -25.97 -15.52
CA LYS A 105 3.83 -27.05 -16.50
C LYS A 105 2.92 -26.96 -17.73
N HIS A 106 1.74 -26.34 -17.59
CA HIS A 106 0.81 -26.13 -18.70
C HIS A 106 1.16 -24.91 -19.57
N VAL A 107 2.11 -24.08 -19.12
CA VAL A 107 2.55 -22.85 -19.80
C VAL A 107 4.07 -22.91 -19.94
N PRO A 108 4.64 -23.78 -20.80
CA PRO A 108 6.09 -23.96 -20.88
C PRO A 108 6.83 -22.72 -21.43
N GLU A 109 6.12 -21.87 -22.19
CA GLU A 109 6.68 -20.75 -22.93
C GLU A 109 6.15 -19.42 -22.42
N LEU A 110 7.06 -18.47 -22.20
CA LEU A 110 6.72 -17.07 -21.96
C LEU A 110 6.73 -16.29 -23.28
N PRO A 111 5.86 -15.27 -23.43
CA PRO A 111 5.98 -14.32 -24.53
C PRO A 111 7.39 -13.74 -24.57
N ILE A 112 8.00 -13.66 -25.76
CA ILE A 112 9.31 -13.05 -26.03
C ILE A 112 10.52 -13.83 -25.49
N VAL A 113 10.43 -14.45 -24.30
CA VAL A 113 11.55 -15.19 -23.66
C VAL A 113 11.67 -16.63 -24.15
N GLY A 114 10.56 -17.27 -24.54
CA GLY A 114 10.55 -18.67 -24.99
C GLY A 114 10.39 -19.67 -23.85
N GLU A 115 10.87 -20.90 -24.05
CA GLU A 115 10.71 -22.01 -23.08
C GLU A 115 11.51 -21.76 -21.79
N VAL A 116 10.80 -21.72 -20.66
CA VAL A 116 11.41 -21.54 -19.33
C VAL A 116 10.69 -22.43 -18.33
N LYS A 117 11.46 -23.24 -17.58
CA LYS A 117 10.91 -24.03 -16.48
C LYS A 117 10.32 -23.09 -15.42
N HIS A 118 9.08 -23.37 -15.00
CA HIS A 118 8.34 -22.55 -14.04
C HIS A 118 8.14 -21.09 -14.51
N SER A 119 7.90 -20.94 -15.81
CA SER A 119 7.57 -19.69 -16.52
C SER A 119 6.75 -18.69 -15.70
N LEU A 120 5.63 -19.12 -15.12
CA LEU A 120 4.71 -18.24 -14.40
C LEU A 120 5.33 -17.69 -13.10
N VAL A 121 6.14 -18.49 -12.40
CA VAL A 121 6.84 -18.01 -11.21
C VAL A 121 7.82 -16.89 -11.59
N TRP A 122 8.63 -17.11 -12.62
CA TRP A 122 9.56 -16.10 -13.11
C TRP A 122 8.86 -14.85 -13.63
N ALA A 123 7.78 -15.02 -14.39
CA ALA A 123 6.96 -13.91 -14.86
C ALA A 123 6.42 -13.06 -13.70
N SER A 124 5.95 -13.69 -12.62
CA SER A 124 5.44 -12.98 -11.44
C SER A 124 6.55 -12.17 -10.73
N ILE A 125 7.74 -12.76 -10.57
CA ILE A 125 8.88 -12.13 -9.89
C ILE A 125 9.42 -10.96 -10.71
N ILE A 126 9.67 -11.16 -12.00
CA ILE A 126 10.23 -10.13 -12.90
C ILE A 126 9.29 -8.93 -12.94
N TRP A 127 7.98 -9.16 -13.06
CA TRP A 127 6.99 -8.09 -13.11
C TRP A 127 6.91 -7.32 -11.79
N ALA A 128 6.96 -8.01 -10.64
CA ALA A 128 6.98 -7.36 -9.33
C ALA A 128 8.26 -6.53 -9.12
N ILE A 129 9.43 -7.04 -9.51
CA ILE A 129 10.69 -6.29 -9.47
C ILE A 129 10.62 -5.06 -10.37
N PHE A 130 10.16 -5.24 -11.61
CA PHE A 130 9.99 -4.14 -12.58
C PHE A 130 9.09 -3.04 -12.03
N GLY A 131 7.90 -3.38 -11.52
CA GLY A 131 6.99 -2.41 -10.91
C GLY A 131 7.60 -1.70 -9.70
N THR A 132 8.35 -2.43 -8.87
CA THR A 132 9.00 -1.89 -7.67
C THR A 132 10.04 -0.85 -8.07
N VAL A 133 10.94 -1.21 -8.99
CA VAL A 133 12.00 -0.32 -9.47
C VAL A 133 11.39 0.89 -10.18
N LEU A 134 10.41 0.68 -11.05
CA LEU A 134 9.73 1.75 -11.79
C LEU A 134 9.15 2.80 -10.83
N LEU A 135 8.37 2.37 -9.84
CA LEU A 135 7.72 3.31 -8.92
C LEU A 135 8.70 3.94 -7.94
N MET A 136 9.74 3.23 -7.53
CA MET A 136 10.78 3.76 -6.65
C MET A 136 11.58 4.87 -7.36
N VAL A 137 11.94 4.66 -8.63
CA VAL A 137 12.64 5.67 -9.46
C VAL A 137 11.78 6.93 -9.62
N VAL A 138 10.51 6.75 -9.99
CA VAL A 138 9.58 7.85 -10.27
C VAL A 138 9.19 8.60 -8.98
N GLY A 139 9.03 7.88 -7.86
CA GLY A 139 8.64 8.42 -6.56
C GLY A 139 9.80 8.97 -5.70
N SER A 140 11.06 8.71 -6.07
CA SER A 140 12.25 9.05 -5.27
C SER A 140 12.33 10.50 -4.79
N LYS A 141 11.82 11.45 -5.58
CA LYS A 141 11.86 12.89 -5.27
C LYS A 141 10.70 13.38 -4.39
N LEU A 142 9.60 12.62 -4.27
CA LEU A 142 8.39 13.06 -3.55
C LEU A 142 8.66 13.34 -2.06
N PRO A 143 9.37 12.49 -1.29
CA PRO A 143 9.60 12.75 0.13
C PRO A 143 10.38 14.05 0.37
N GLY A 144 11.37 14.36 -0.48
CA GLY A 144 12.14 15.59 -0.39
C GLY A 144 11.32 16.83 -0.73
N LEU A 145 10.39 16.74 -1.68
CA LEU A 145 9.48 17.84 -2.01
C LEU A 145 8.45 18.08 -0.92
N GLU A 146 7.87 17.03 -0.34
CA GLU A 146 6.97 17.14 0.81
C GLU A 146 7.63 17.82 2.00
N PHE A 147 8.87 17.44 2.31
CA PHE A 147 9.64 18.10 3.37
C PHE A 147 9.85 19.60 3.09
N ASN A 148 10.20 19.97 1.85
CA ASN A 148 10.34 21.38 1.47
C ASN A 148 9.01 22.12 1.57
N ASN A 149 7.89 21.47 1.24
CA ASN A 149 6.55 22.03 1.37
C ASN A 149 6.20 22.31 2.84
N GLN A 150 6.41 21.34 3.74
CA GLN A 150 6.22 21.51 5.18
C GLN A 150 7.07 22.67 5.73
N LYS A 151 8.31 22.82 5.26
CA LYS A 151 9.21 23.91 5.68
C LYS A 151 8.68 25.30 5.28
N VAL A 152 8.16 25.47 4.06
CA VAL A 152 7.61 26.77 3.63
C VAL A 152 6.27 27.08 4.27
N GLU A 153 5.43 26.06 4.53
CA GLU A 153 4.19 26.22 5.29
C GLU A 153 4.45 26.60 6.75
N ALA A 154 5.40 25.94 7.40
CA ALA A 154 5.79 26.28 8.77
C ALA A 154 6.29 27.72 8.89
N ALA A 155 7.06 28.21 7.90
CA ALA A 155 7.51 29.60 7.86
C ALA A 155 6.33 30.58 7.71
N TYR A 156 5.36 30.27 6.85
CA TYR A 156 4.15 31.08 6.68
C TYR A 156 3.28 31.09 7.94
N ARG A 157 3.00 29.92 8.53
CA ARG A 157 2.25 29.77 9.78
C ARG A 157 2.92 30.54 10.93
N LYS A 158 4.24 30.44 11.05
CA LYS A 158 5.00 31.14 12.10
C LYS A 158 4.85 32.66 11.99
N GLU A 159 4.87 33.22 10.77
CA GLU A 159 4.68 34.66 10.60
C GLU A 159 3.25 35.11 10.94
N LEU A 160 2.24 34.28 10.64
CA LEU A 160 0.86 34.54 11.05
C LEU A 160 0.71 34.56 12.57
N VAL A 161 1.27 33.57 13.27
CA VAL A 161 1.25 33.50 14.74
C VAL A 161 1.90 34.74 15.35
N TYR A 162 3.04 35.21 14.81
CA TYR A 162 3.63 36.46 15.29
C TYR A 162 2.76 37.69 15.05
N GLY A 163 1.96 37.69 13.97
CA GLY A 163 0.97 38.73 13.72
C GLY A 163 -0.22 38.73 14.67
N GLU A 164 -0.50 37.62 15.36
CA GLU A 164 -1.53 37.56 16.40
C GLU A 164 -1.08 38.35 17.64
N ASP A 165 0.20 38.24 18.00
CA ASP A 165 0.77 38.83 19.22
C ASP A 165 1.36 40.23 19.00
N HIS A 166 1.74 40.60 17.78
CA HIS A 166 2.49 41.84 17.48
C HIS A 166 1.93 42.59 16.28
N ALA A 167 1.51 43.85 16.49
CA ALA A 167 0.87 44.68 15.47
C ALA A 167 1.80 45.12 14.32
N ASP A 168 3.12 45.01 14.48
CA ASP A 168 4.14 45.32 13.47
C ASP A 168 4.53 44.12 12.60
N ARG A 169 4.01 42.92 12.92
CA ARG A 169 4.27 41.65 12.23
C ARG A 169 3.13 41.27 11.27
N ALA A 170 3.34 40.21 10.47
CA ALA A 170 2.38 39.75 9.47
C ALA A 170 1.97 40.85 8.47
N GLN A 171 2.93 41.72 8.11
CA GLN A 171 2.67 42.79 7.15
C GLN A 171 2.27 42.20 5.78
N PRO A 172 1.35 42.86 5.03
CA PRO A 172 0.84 42.34 3.76
C PRO A 172 1.94 41.95 2.76
N ALA A 173 3.03 42.72 2.66
CA ALA A 173 4.13 42.42 1.74
C ALA A 173 4.87 41.12 2.10
N THR A 174 5.16 40.90 3.38
CA THR A 174 5.84 39.70 3.89
C THR A 174 4.97 38.46 3.71
N LEU A 175 3.67 38.56 4.00
CA LEU A 175 2.73 37.44 3.81
C LEU A 175 2.60 37.06 2.34
N VAL A 176 2.52 38.04 1.43
CA VAL A 176 2.47 37.79 -0.02
C VAL A 176 3.74 37.07 -0.49
N GLU A 177 4.92 37.48 -0.01
CA GLU A 177 6.18 36.82 -0.36
C GLU A 177 6.23 35.38 0.16
N LEU A 178 5.92 35.15 1.45
CA LEU A 178 5.91 33.82 2.05
C LEU A 178 4.91 32.90 1.36
N PHE A 179 3.71 33.39 1.09
CA PHE A 179 2.69 32.62 0.39
C PHE A 179 3.06 32.33 -1.07
N SER A 180 3.78 33.23 -1.74
CA SER A 180 4.34 32.97 -3.07
C SER A 180 5.34 31.80 -3.06
N ARG A 181 6.16 31.69 -2.01
CA ARG A 181 7.06 30.53 -1.80
C ARG A 181 6.29 29.24 -1.56
N VAL A 182 5.20 29.29 -0.80
CA VAL A 182 4.26 28.16 -0.60
C VAL A 182 3.70 27.72 -1.96
N ARG A 183 3.11 28.64 -2.73
CA ARG A 183 2.56 28.36 -4.06
C ARG A 183 3.59 27.70 -4.99
N LYS A 184 4.80 28.24 -5.07
CA LYS A 184 5.84 27.71 -5.96
C LYS A 184 6.24 26.27 -5.62
N ASN A 185 6.35 25.95 -4.32
CA ASN A 185 6.65 24.58 -3.90
C ASN A 185 5.47 23.63 -4.17
N TYR A 186 4.24 24.07 -3.90
CA TYR A 186 3.05 23.29 -4.22
C TYR A 186 2.92 22.98 -5.70
N PHE A 187 3.13 23.94 -6.61
CA PHE A 187 3.10 23.66 -8.04
C PHE A 187 4.15 22.62 -8.43
N ARG A 188 5.38 22.71 -7.89
CA ARG A 188 6.42 21.71 -8.14
C ARG A 188 5.99 20.33 -7.63
N LEU A 189 5.41 20.26 -6.43
CA LEU A 189 4.90 19.04 -5.83
C LEU A 189 3.76 18.43 -6.67
N TYR A 190 2.81 19.25 -7.13
CA TYR A 190 1.71 18.83 -7.99
C TYR A 190 2.18 18.21 -9.30
N PHE A 191 3.17 18.82 -9.96
CA PHE A 191 3.76 18.22 -11.16
C PHE A 191 4.40 16.86 -10.87
N HIS A 192 5.04 16.70 -9.70
CA HIS A 192 5.66 15.42 -9.33
C HIS A 192 4.63 14.35 -9.01
N TYR A 193 3.56 14.70 -8.32
CA TYR A 193 2.43 13.79 -8.14
C TYR A 193 1.70 13.48 -9.44
N ALA A 194 1.58 14.43 -10.37
CA ALA A 194 0.89 14.21 -11.64
C ALA A 194 1.57 13.10 -12.45
N TYR A 195 2.89 13.19 -12.68
CA TYR A 195 3.59 12.14 -13.41
C TYR A 195 3.69 10.84 -12.60
N PHE A 196 3.86 10.90 -11.27
CA PHE A 196 3.88 9.69 -10.43
C PHE A 196 2.55 8.94 -10.50
N ASN A 197 1.43 9.66 -10.33
CA ASN A 197 0.10 9.07 -10.40
C ASN A 197 -0.20 8.56 -11.81
N LEU A 198 0.27 9.23 -12.86
CA LEU A 198 0.17 8.74 -14.23
C LEU A 198 0.89 7.39 -14.35
N VAL A 199 2.18 7.30 -14.02
CA VAL A 199 2.95 6.05 -14.11
C VAL A 199 2.34 4.95 -13.24
N ALA A 200 1.97 5.25 -12.01
CA ALA A 200 1.38 4.28 -11.09
C ALA A 200 0.03 3.74 -11.59
N THR A 201 -0.81 4.61 -12.17
CA THR A 201 -2.10 4.21 -12.71
C THR A 201 -1.92 3.38 -13.98
N TRP A 202 -1.01 3.78 -14.87
CA TRP A 202 -0.67 3.02 -16.07
C TRP A 202 -0.11 1.64 -15.74
N TYR A 203 0.81 1.58 -14.78
CA TYR A 203 1.34 0.31 -14.28
C TYR A 203 0.22 -0.61 -13.80
N ARG A 204 -0.69 -0.11 -12.95
CA ARG A 204 -1.86 -0.89 -12.48
C ARG A 204 -2.76 -1.35 -13.64
N GLN A 205 -2.95 -0.50 -14.64
CA GLN A 205 -3.77 -0.85 -15.80
C GLN A 205 -3.13 -1.95 -16.68
N LEU A 206 -1.81 -1.89 -16.87
CA LEU A 206 -1.05 -2.91 -17.59
C LEU A 206 -0.97 -4.22 -16.79
N ASP A 207 -0.87 -4.12 -15.47
CA ASP A 207 -0.82 -5.25 -14.54
C ASP A 207 -2.09 -6.12 -14.63
N ILE A 208 -3.27 -5.53 -14.82
CA ILE A 208 -4.53 -6.26 -15.10
C ILE A 208 -4.42 -7.12 -16.37
N LEU A 209 -3.74 -6.62 -17.41
CA LEU A 209 -3.57 -7.33 -18.69
C LEU A 209 -2.42 -8.33 -18.65
N TYR A 210 -1.47 -8.15 -17.74
CA TYR A 210 -0.24 -8.93 -17.69
C TYR A 210 -0.50 -10.44 -17.55
N SER A 211 -1.40 -10.82 -16.64
CA SER A 211 -1.83 -12.21 -16.42
C SER A 211 -2.31 -12.87 -17.72
N LEU A 212 -3.14 -12.15 -18.49
CA LEU A 212 -3.65 -12.63 -19.77
C LEU A 212 -2.54 -12.74 -20.83
N VAL A 213 -1.67 -11.73 -20.94
CA VAL A 213 -0.57 -11.69 -21.92
C VAL A 213 0.41 -12.83 -21.71
N VAL A 214 0.76 -13.13 -20.45
CA VAL A 214 1.64 -14.25 -20.09
C VAL A 214 1.08 -15.59 -20.57
N LEU A 215 -0.25 -15.73 -20.62
CA LEU A 215 -0.92 -16.96 -21.04
C LEU A 215 -1.12 -17.07 -22.56
N PHE A 216 -0.87 -16.02 -23.34
CA PHE A 216 -1.12 -16.01 -24.80
C PHE A 216 -0.49 -17.19 -25.56
N PRO A 217 0.79 -17.59 -25.34
CA PRO A 217 1.37 -18.72 -26.06
C PRO A 217 0.61 -20.03 -25.81
N ALA A 218 0.22 -20.28 -24.55
CA ALA A 218 -0.49 -21.49 -24.16
C ALA A 218 -1.95 -21.48 -24.67
N ILE A 219 -2.61 -20.32 -24.68
CA ILE A 219 -3.94 -20.13 -25.25
C ILE A 219 -3.90 -20.36 -26.77
N ALA A 220 -2.95 -19.76 -27.47
CA ALA A 220 -2.78 -19.89 -28.92
C ALA A 220 -2.45 -21.33 -29.34
N ALA A 221 -1.72 -22.07 -28.50
CA ALA A 221 -1.44 -23.49 -28.72
C ALA A 221 -2.69 -24.39 -28.64
N GLY A 222 -3.83 -23.89 -28.14
CA GLY A 222 -5.09 -24.64 -28.05
C GLY A 222 -5.06 -25.82 -27.07
N LYS A 223 -4.07 -25.87 -26.17
CA LYS A 223 -3.80 -27.00 -25.26
C LYS A 223 -4.57 -26.91 -23.93
N MET A 224 -5.35 -25.86 -23.71
CA MET A 224 -5.97 -25.56 -22.42
C MET A 224 -7.47 -25.27 -22.53
N THR A 225 -8.23 -25.72 -21.53
CA THR A 225 -9.64 -25.37 -21.40
C THR A 225 -9.80 -23.97 -20.79
N LEU A 226 -10.93 -23.31 -21.04
CA LEU A 226 -11.24 -22.02 -20.42
C LEU A 226 -11.20 -22.08 -18.89
N GLY A 227 -11.64 -23.20 -18.30
CA GLY A 227 -11.56 -23.42 -16.85
C GLY A 227 -10.13 -23.44 -16.34
N LEU A 228 -9.22 -24.12 -17.04
CA LEU A 228 -7.81 -24.15 -16.67
C LEU A 228 -7.15 -22.77 -16.83
N ILE A 229 -7.45 -22.03 -17.90
CA ILE A 229 -6.95 -20.65 -18.10
C ILE A 229 -7.34 -19.76 -16.93
N ASN A 230 -8.62 -19.79 -16.52
CA ASN A 230 -9.10 -19.02 -15.38
C ASN A 230 -8.46 -19.47 -14.06
N GLN A 231 -8.26 -20.77 -13.85
CA GLN A 231 -7.59 -21.30 -12.67
C GLN A 231 -6.14 -20.82 -12.57
N ILE A 232 -5.38 -20.92 -13.67
CA ILE A 232 -3.99 -20.45 -13.73
C ILE A 232 -3.93 -18.94 -13.51
N GLY A 233 -4.76 -18.17 -14.22
CA GLY A 233 -4.82 -16.71 -14.07
C GLY A 233 -5.06 -16.29 -12.61
N ASN A 234 -6.07 -16.88 -11.96
CA ASN A 234 -6.38 -16.59 -10.55
C ASN A 234 -5.22 -16.90 -9.60
N VAL A 235 -4.54 -18.06 -9.77
CA VAL A 235 -3.40 -18.43 -8.93
C VAL A 235 -2.21 -17.52 -9.20
N PHE A 236 -1.94 -17.20 -10.46
CA PHE A 236 -0.88 -16.29 -10.88
C PHE A 236 -1.08 -14.90 -10.29
N ASP A 237 -2.29 -14.36 -10.35
CA ASP A 237 -2.62 -13.05 -9.80
C ASP A 237 -2.43 -13.01 -8.29
N LYS A 238 -2.82 -14.06 -7.55
CA LYS A 238 -2.57 -14.14 -6.09
C LYS A 238 -1.09 -14.08 -5.74
N VAL A 239 -0.24 -14.80 -6.48
CA VAL A 239 1.22 -14.79 -6.26
C VAL A 239 1.82 -13.44 -6.66
N ARG A 240 1.45 -12.92 -7.82
CA ARG A 240 1.91 -11.64 -8.36
C ARG A 240 1.56 -10.47 -7.43
N GLU A 241 0.31 -10.35 -7.00
CA GLU A 241 -0.16 -9.31 -6.07
C GLU A 241 0.61 -9.37 -4.74
N SER A 242 0.87 -10.58 -4.23
CA SER A 242 1.62 -10.77 -2.98
C SER A 242 3.07 -10.31 -3.08
N PHE A 243 3.75 -10.56 -4.21
CA PHE A 243 5.08 -9.99 -4.47
C PHE A 243 5.06 -8.46 -4.60
N GLN A 244 3.94 -7.88 -5.01
CA GLN A 244 3.76 -6.43 -5.16
C GLN A 244 3.30 -5.73 -3.87
N TYR A 245 3.24 -6.42 -2.72
CA TYR A 245 2.81 -5.82 -1.44
C TYR A 245 3.48 -4.47 -1.16
N LEU A 246 4.81 -4.36 -1.31
CA LEU A 246 5.54 -3.12 -1.02
C LEU A 246 5.13 -1.96 -1.95
N ILE A 247 4.82 -2.26 -3.20
CA ILE A 247 4.34 -1.28 -4.18
C ILE A 247 2.96 -0.77 -3.78
N LEU A 248 2.05 -1.71 -3.49
CA LEU A 248 0.65 -1.40 -3.16
C LEU A 248 0.56 -0.59 -1.86
N SER A 249 1.45 -0.88 -0.91
CA SER A 249 1.53 -0.24 0.39
C SER A 249 2.40 1.03 0.42
N TRP A 250 2.97 1.47 -0.70
CA TRP A 250 3.97 2.54 -0.74
C TRP A 250 3.49 3.86 -0.10
N LYS A 251 2.27 4.30 -0.44
CA LYS A 251 1.70 5.55 0.12
C LYS A 251 1.52 5.45 1.64
N THR A 252 0.99 4.32 2.09
CA THR A 252 0.79 3.99 3.50
C THR A 252 2.11 3.94 4.28
N ILE A 253 3.16 3.36 3.69
CA ILE A 253 4.51 3.35 4.27
C ILE A 253 5.07 4.78 4.41
N ILE A 254 4.89 5.64 3.41
CA ILE A 254 5.33 7.05 3.50
C ILE A 254 4.61 7.78 4.63
N GLU A 255 3.30 7.56 4.78
CA GLU A 255 2.53 8.16 5.87
C GLU A 255 3.03 7.68 7.24
N LEU A 256 3.26 6.37 7.40
CA LEU A 256 3.86 5.82 8.62
C LEU A 256 5.20 6.47 8.96
N LEU A 257 6.09 6.58 7.96
CA LEU A 257 7.41 7.20 8.16
C LEU A 257 7.31 8.67 8.57
N SER A 258 6.33 9.41 8.04
CA SER A 258 6.05 10.80 8.41
C SER A 258 5.61 10.92 9.87
N ILE A 259 4.67 10.08 10.30
CA ILE A 259 4.19 10.04 11.69
C ILE A 259 5.29 9.59 12.65
N TYR A 260 6.02 8.52 12.30
CA TYR A 260 7.13 8.01 13.10
C TYR A 260 8.18 9.08 13.36
N LYS A 261 8.55 9.88 12.35
CA LYS A 261 9.50 10.99 12.53
C LYS A 261 8.97 12.05 13.50
N ARG A 262 7.68 12.40 13.44
CA ARG A 262 7.06 13.37 14.35
C ARG A 262 7.01 12.85 15.79
N LEU A 263 6.63 11.59 15.99
CA LEU A 263 6.60 10.95 17.30
C LEU A 263 8.01 10.78 17.87
N LYS A 264 8.99 10.36 17.06
CA LYS A 264 10.38 10.26 17.51
C LYS A 264 10.96 11.60 17.95
N ALA A 265 10.68 12.68 17.21
CA ALA A 265 11.08 14.02 17.59
C ALA A 265 10.31 14.57 18.81
N PHE A 266 9.13 14.02 19.11
CA PHE A 266 8.36 14.32 20.31
C PHE A 266 8.87 13.55 21.53
N GLU A 267 9.34 12.31 21.33
CA GLU A 267 9.91 11.47 22.37
C GLU A 267 11.33 11.88 22.75
N SER A 268 12.15 12.37 21.81
CA SER A 268 13.52 12.80 22.12
C SER A 268 13.60 13.88 23.19
N THR A 269 12.55 14.68 23.36
CA THR A 269 12.43 15.68 24.45
C THR A 269 12.23 15.09 25.85
N LEU A 270 11.97 13.80 25.96
CA LEU A 270 11.89 13.09 27.25
C LEU A 270 13.25 12.57 27.71
N ASP A 271 14.14 12.29 26.74
CA ASP A 271 15.50 11.79 26.95
C ASP A 271 16.49 12.92 27.32
N ASP A 272 16.10 14.18 27.11
CA ASP A 272 16.78 15.40 27.57
C ASP A 272 16.30 15.84 28.98
#